data_AF-A0A3L8PTV9-F1
#
_entry.id   AF-A0A3L8PTV9-F1
#
_cell.length_a   1.000
_cell.length_b   1.000
_cell.length_c   1.000
_cell.angle_alpha   90.00
_cell.angle_beta   90.00
_cell.angle_gamma   90.00
#
_symmetry.space_group_name_H-M   'P 1'
#
loop_
_entity.id
_entity.type
_entity.pdbx_description
1 polymer ?
#
loop_
_entity_poly.entity_id
_entity_poly.type
_entity_poly.pdbx_seq_one_letter_code
_entity_poly.pdbx_strand_id
1 'polypeptide(L)'
;MTEQDKAEFAHVWCASWSLYDKVVTDDVLSMSFEALCQYSIEQIKSALSHHIRSTSAGQFAPRPADVIKHIPSSPHSQAVQAWEQMNYAIHRVGAWNSVYFQDPLLTLCITKLGGWVKMCRLTEWQLERLQNTFIDSYLSLAESTHSEILNTPLLGIIDNQNRNQSLPVDVMAVVSEQHQCRIKQQRMALPTNNKPLPFNTNN
;
A
#
# COMPACT_ATOMS: atom_id res chain seq x y z
N MET A 1 4.73 19.57 7.59
CA MET A 1 5.04 21.00 7.46
C MET A 1 4.54 21.71 8.70
N THR A 2 5.27 22.75 9.14
CA THR A 2 4.89 23.65 10.23
C THR A 2 4.39 24.99 9.67
N GLU A 3 3.92 25.88 10.54
CA GLU A 3 3.52 27.25 10.15
C GLU A 3 4.65 28.04 9.47
N GLN A 4 5.92 27.74 9.79
CA GLN A 4 7.09 28.38 9.19
C GLN A 4 7.30 27.98 7.73
N ASP A 5 6.79 26.80 7.33
CA ASP A 5 6.95 26.27 5.98
C ASP A 5 5.91 26.84 5.00
N LYS A 6 4.89 27.58 5.49
CA LYS A 6 3.78 28.10 4.66
C LYS A 6 4.24 28.99 3.52
N ALA A 7 5.16 29.92 3.80
CA ALA A 7 5.66 30.85 2.79
C ALA A 7 6.45 30.12 1.69
N GLU A 8 7.24 29.13 2.10
CA GLU A 8 8.03 28.33 1.17
C GLU A 8 7.15 27.39 0.33
N PHE A 9 6.15 26.76 0.96
CA PHE A 9 5.14 25.97 0.27
C PHE A 9 4.42 26.82 -0.80
N ALA A 10 3.95 28.02 -0.42
CA ALA A 10 3.27 28.91 -1.35
C ALA A 10 4.13 29.27 -2.56
N HIS A 11 5.41 29.59 -2.32
CA HIS A 11 6.35 29.89 -3.39
C HIS A 11 6.52 28.71 -4.35
N VAL A 12 6.79 27.50 -3.84
CA VAL A 12 7.04 26.31 -4.68
C VAL A 12 5.77 25.85 -5.40
N TRP A 13 4.62 25.93 -4.74
CA TRP A 13 3.33 25.56 -5.30
C TRP A 13 2.94 26.48 -6.46
N CYS A 14 3.00 27.80 -6.24
CA CYS A 14 2.74 28.79 -7.27
C CYS A 14 3.74 28.67 -8.43
N ALA A 15 5.04 28.49 -8.15
CA ALA A 15 6.05 28.28 -9.18
C ALA A 15 5.74 27.05 -10.06
N SER A 16 5.25 25.96 -9.46
CA SER A 16 4.87 24.75 -10.18
C SER A 16 3.67 24.98 -11.09
N TRP A 17 2.71 25.81 -10.67
CA TRP A 17 1.53 26.16 -11.47
C TRP A 17 1.82 27.17 -12.57
N SER A 18 2.77 28.09 -12.35
CA SER A 18 3.24 29.04 -13.36
C SER A 18 3.84 28.37 -14.60
N LEU A 19 4.38 27.14 -14.47
CA LEU A 19 4.84 26.34 -15.62
C LEU A 19 3.72 25.96 -16.59
N TYR A 20 2.48 26.04 -16.14
CA TYR A 20 1.27 25.72 -16.92
C TYR A 20 0.45 26.98 -17.24
N ASP A 21 1.03 28.17 -17.10
CA ASP A 21 0.36 29.47 -17.27
C ASP A 21 -0.90 29.64 -16.40
N LYS A 22 -0.93 28.99 -15.22
CA LYS A 22 -2.05 29.07 -14.28
C LYS A 22 -1.68 29.90 -13.05
N VAL A 23 -2.60 30.76 -12.65
CA VAL A 23 -2.52 31.52 -11.39
C VAL A 23 -3.23 30.73 -10.30
N VAL A 24 -2.58 30.59 -9.14
CA VAL A 24 -3.16 29.94 -7.96
C VAL A 24 -3.92 31.00 -7.16
N THR A 25 -5.19 30.76 -6.88
CA THR A 25 -5.99 31.57 -5.95
C THR A 25 -5.69 31.17 -4.50
N ASP A 26 -5.84 32.10 -3.57
CA ASP A 26 -5.61 31.87 -2.13
C ASP A 26 -6.40 30.66 -1.57
N ASP A 27 -7.62 30.42 -2.03
CA ASP A 27 -8.42 29.26 -1.60
C ASP A 27 -7.80 27.93 -2.03
N VAL A 28 -7.38 27.83 -3.29
CA VAL A 28 -6.69 26.65 -3.84
C VAL A 28 -5.37 26.42 -3.13
N LEU A 29 -4.62 27.48 -2.84
CA LEU A 29 -3.38 27.39 -2.09
C LEU A 29 -3.62 26.87 -0.67
N SER A 30 -4.63 27.40 0.01
CA SER A 30 -5.00 27.00 1.38
C SER A 30 -5.44 25.54 1.45
N MET A 31 -6.32 25.11 0.54
CA MET A 31 -6.76 23.72 0.45
C MET A 31 -5.60 22.77 0.11
N SER A 32 -4.68 23.20 -0.76
CA SER A 32 -3.50 22.41 -1.13
C SER A 32 -2.53 22.26 0.04
N PHE A 33 -2.35 23.32 0.84
CA PHE A 33 -1.53 23.26 2.05
C PHE A 33 -2.14 22.31 3.08
N GLU A 34 -3.45 22.41 3.34
CA GLU A 34 -4.14 21.51 4.28
C GLU A 34 -4.03 20.04 3.88
N ALA A 35 -4.17 19.73 2.58
CA ALA A 35 -4.04 18.37 2.07
C ALA A 35 -2.61 17.79 2.17
N LEU A 36 -1.59 18.64 2.20
CA LEU A 36 -0.17 18.24 2.17
C LEU A 36 0.57 18.49 3.49
N CYS A 37 -0.09 19.09 4.50
CA CYS A 37 0.55 19.54 5.74
C CYS A 37 1.23 18.41 6.53
N GLN A 38 0.81 17.15 6.33
CA GLN A 38 1.40 15.97 6.97
C GLN A 38 2.79 15.59 6.43
N TYR A 39 3.20 16.10 5.28
CA TYR A 39 4.51 15.83 4.66
C TYR A 39 5.51 16.95 4.94
N SER A 40 6.81 16.68 4.80
CA SER A 40 7.84 17.73 4.88
C SER A 40 7.89 18.57 3.60
N ILE A 41 8.41 19.80 3.68
CA ILE A 41 8.53 20.66 2.50
C ILE A 41 9.50 20.06 1.45
N GLU A 42 10.53 19.35 1.90
CA GLU A 42 11.49 18.64 1.04
C GLU A 42 10.81 17.51 0.28
N GLN A 43 9.94 16.74 0.93
CA GLN A 43 9.17 15.68 0.28
C GLN A 43 8.26 16.25 -0.82
N ILE A 44 7.63 17.39 -0.56
CA ILE A 44 6.76 18.07 -1.53
C ILE A 44 7.56 18.61 -2.72
N LYS A 45 8.69 19.29 -2.47
CA LYS A 45 9.59 19.77 -3.55
C LYS A 45 10.07 18.64 -4.44
N SER A 46 10.49 17.53 -3.83
CA SER A 46 10.92 16.34 -4.57
C SER A 46 9.78 15.77 -5.40
N ALA A 47 8.60 15.59 -4.78
CA ALA A 47 7.41 15.06 -5.46
C ALA A 47 6.95 15.94 -6.63
N LEU A 48 6.93 17.27 -6.47
CA LEU A 48 6.62 18.22 -7.55
C LEU A 48 7.64 18.12 -8.70
N SER A 49 8.93 18.01 -8.38
CA SER A 49 9.98 17.82 -9.38
C SER A 49 9.84 16.50 -10.13
N HIS A 50 9.36 15.44 -9.47
CA HIS A 50 9.04 14.17 -10.11
C HIS A 50 7.78 14.26 -10.99
N HIS A 51 6.73 14.96 -10.53
CA HIS A 51 5.51 15.19 -11.28
C HIS A 51 5.78 15.91 -12.61
N ILE A 52 6.53 17.02 -12.58
CA ILE A 52 6.86 17.82 -13.77
C ILE A 52 7.65 17.01 -14.80
N ARG A 53 8.52 16.10 -14.35
CA ARG A 53 9.33 15.23 -15.24
C ARG A 53 8.56 14.00 -15.75
N SER A 54 7.36 13.75 -15.25
CA SER A 54 6.55 12.59 -15.65
C SER A 54 5.90 12.83 -17.01
N THR A 55 6.19 11.98 -18.00
CA THR A 55 5.63 12.09 -19.36
C THR A 55 4.11 11.91 -19.43
N SER A 56 3.49 11.28 -18.43
CA SER A 56 2.04 11.10 -18.34
C SER A 56 1.37 12.11 -17.39
N ALA A 57 1.92 12.30 -16.19
CA ALA A 57 1.31 13.16 -15.17
C ALA A 57 1.68 14.65 -15.34
N GLY A 58 2.88 14.94 -15.85
CA GLY A 58 3.43 16.28 -15.99
C GLY A 58 2.77 17.12 -17.10
N GLN A 59 1.81 16.55 -17.84
CA GLN A 59 1.02 17.29 -18.84
C GLN A 59 0.05 18.29 -18.19
N PHE A 60 -0.30 18.08 -16.92
CA PHE A 60 -1.26 18.90 -16.19
C PHE A 60 -0.65 19.50 -14.93
N ALA A 61 -1.17 20.67 -14.54
CA ALA A 61 -0.82 21.29 -13.27
C ALA A 61 -1.05 20.31 -12.09
N PRO A 62 -0.13 20.27 -11.12
CA PRO A 62 -0.16 19.28 -10.05
C PRO A 62 -1.39 19.48 -9.15
N ARG A 63 -2.19 18.43 -8.99
CA ARG A 63 -3.18 18.36 -7.90
C ARG A 63 -2.52 17.78 -6.65
N PRO A 64 -3.01 18.08 -5.43
CA PRO A 64 -2.44 17.51 -4.21
C PRO A 64 -2.30 15.97 -4.26
N ALA A 65 -3.28 15.27 -4.85
CA ALA A 65 -3.22 13.83 -5.04
C ALA A 65 -2.08 13.36 -5.96
N ASP A 66 -1.76 14.13 -7.00
CA ASP A 66 -0.66 13.81 -7.92
C ASP A 66 0.69 14.00 -7.21
N VAL A 67 0.80 15.02 -6.35
CA VAL A 67 1.98 15.23 -5.50
C VAL A 67 2.14 14.09 -4.51
N ILE A 68 1.08 13.71 -3.78
CA ILE A 68 1.12 12.59 -2.83
C ILE A 68 1.61 11.31 -3.51
N LYS A 69 1.17 11.03 -4.73
CA LYS A 69 1.61 9.86 -5.51
C LYS A 69 3.12 9.85 -5.78
N HIS A 70 3.73 11.02 -5.89
CA HIS A 70 5.17 11.17 -6.14
C HIS A 70 6.01 11.32 -4.88
N ILE A 71 5.39 11.38 -3.69
CA ILE A 71 6.12 11.32 -2.43
C ILE A 71 6.59 9.88 -2.21
N PRO A 72 7.91 9.63 -2.10
CA PRO A 72 8.39 8.29 -1.78
C PRO A 72 7.85 7.88 -0.41
N SER A 73 7.16 6.74 -0.35
CA SER A 73 6.73 6.14 0.91
C SER A 73 7.96 5.85 1.74
N SER A 74 7.92 6.21 3.03
CA SER A 74 9.06 5.92 3.92
C SER A 74 9.31 4.40 3.93
N PRO A 75 10.57 3.92 4.02
CA PRO A 75 10.86 2.49 4.09
C PRO A 75 10.06 1.79 5.21
N HIS A 76 9.83 2.49 6.31
CA HIS A 76 9.00 2.00 7.41
C HIS A 76 7.52 1.88 7.01
N SER A 77 6.97 2.90 6.33
CA SER A 77 5.60 2.83 5.80
C SER A 77 5.43 1.69 4.79
N GLN A 78 6.43 1.46 3.93
CA GLN A 78 6.43 0.33 3.00
C GLN A 78 6.43 -1.01 3.75
N ALA A 79 7.27 -1.14 4.80
CA ALA A 79 7.30 -2.34 5.63
C ALA A 79 5.94 -2.63 6.29
N VAL A 80 5.26 -1.60 6.79
CA VAL A 80 3.91 -1.72 7.38
C VAL A 80 2.88 -2.13 6.33
N GLN A 81 2.93 -1.54 5.13
CA GLN A 81 2.03 -1.93 4.03
C GLN A 81 2.27 -3.38 3.58
N ALA A 82 3.53 -3.79 3.47
CA ALA A 82 3.90 -5.16 3.13
C ALA A 82 3.38 -6.16 4.19
N TRP A 83 3.48 -5.80 5.48
CA TRP A 83 2.88 -6.59 6.57
C TRP A 83 1.36 -6.72 6.42
N GLU A 84 0.65 -5.62 6.17
CA GLU A 84 -0.80 -5.64 5.96
C GLU A 84 -1.19 -6.50 4.74
N GLN A 85 -0.42 -6.43 3.65
CA GLN A 85 -0.64 -7.24 2.45
C GLN A 85 -0.46 -8.73 2.74
N MET A 86 0.58 -9.11 3.50
CA MET A 86 0.77 -10.49 3.97
C MET A 86 -0.41 -10.95 4.81
N ASN A 87 -0.80 -10.16 5.81
CA ASN A 87 -1.85 -10.54 6.76
C ASN A 87 -3.19 -10.73 6.03
N TYR A 88 -3.50 -9.82 5.10
CA TYR A 88 -4.65 -9.95 4.20
C TYR A 88 -4.59 -11.24 3.39
N ALA A 89 -3.44 -11.57 2.79
CA ALA A 89 -3.28 -12.79 2.01
C ALA A 89 -3.45 -14.06 2.87
N ILE A 90 -2.99 -14.04 4.13
CA ILE A 90 -3.12 -15.19 5.05
C ILE A 90 -4.61 -15.50 5.25
N HIS A 91 -5.42 -14.47 5.54
CA HIS A 91 -6.86 -14.66 5.79
C HIS A 91 -7.67 -14.96 4.52
N ARG A 92 -7.21 -14.53 3.35
CA ARG A 92 -7.96 -14.67 2.08
C ARG A 92 -7.60 -15.91 1.28
N VAL A 93 -6.30 -16.19 1.15
CA VAL A 93 -5.77 -17.28 0.30
C VAL A 93 -5.52 -18.53 1.14
N GLY A 94 -4.93 -18.35 2.32
CA GLY A 94 -4.60 -19.43 3.24
C GLY A 94 -3.41 -20.29 2.81
N ALA A 95 -3.08 -21.29 3.63
CA ALA A 95 -1.87 -22.12 3.49
C ALA A 95 -1.86 -23.06 2.28
N TRP A 96 -3.03 -23.39 1.72
CA TRP A 96 -3.16 -24.43 0.70
C TRP A 96 -2.65 -23.98 -0.66
N ASN A 97 -2.90 -22.72 -1.02
CA ASN A 97 -2.56 -22.17 -2.33
C ASN A 97 -1.25 -21.39 -2.27
N SER A 98 -0.51 -21.38 -3.39
CA SER A 98 0.67 -20.52 -3.56
C SER A 98 0.28 -19.07 -3.77
N VAL A 99 1.15 -18.16 -3.34
CA VAL A 99 0.95 -16.71 -3.47
C VAL A 99 2.13 -16.09 -4.18
N TYR A 100 1.83 -15.17 -5.09
CA TYR A 100 2.80 -14.27 -5.69
C TYR A 100 2.52 -12.84 -5.25
N PHE A 101 3.48 -12.24 -4.55
CA PHE A 101 3.46 -10.83 -4.17
C PHE A 101 4.20 -10.00 -5.22
N GLN A 102 3.69 -8.81 -5.52
CA GLN A 102 4.36 -7.90 -6.46
C GLN A 102 5.65 -7.33 -5.87
N ASP A 103 5.67 -7.10 -4.55
CA ASP A 103 6.85 -6.66 -3.82
C ASP A 103 7.83 -7.83 -3.58
N PRO A 104 9.04 -7.80 -4.19
CA PRO A 104 10.04 -8.84 -4.00
C PRO A 104 10.62 -8.86 -2.57
N LEU A 105 10.65 -7.73 -1.86
CA LEU A 105 11.16 -7.64 -0.50
C LEU A 105 10.23 -8.36 0.48
N LEU A 106 8.91 -8.20 0.31
CA LEU A 106 7.91 -8.95 1.04
C LEU A 106 8.11 -10.47 0.87
N THR A 107 8.24 -10.95 -0.37
CA THR A 107 8.51 -12.37 -0.67
C THR A 107 9.77 -12.87 0.03
N LEU A 108 10.86 -12.11 -0.05
CA LEU A 108 12.14 -12.48 0.56
C LEU A 108 12.05 -12.50 2.09
N CYS A 109 11.36 -11.52 2.68
CA CYS A 109 11.17 -11.44 4.13
C CYS A 109 10.36 -12.64 4.65
N ILE A 110 9.27 -13.00 3.97
CA ILE A 110 8.49 -14.20 4.32
C ILE A 110 9.33 -15.47 4.21
N THR A 111 10.12 -15.60 3.15
CA THR A 111 11.02 -16.74 2.95
C THR A 111 12.02 -16.86 4.10
N LYS A 112 12.65 -15.75 4.50
CA LYS A 112 13.59 -15.69 5.63
C LYS A 112 12.94 -16.06 6.97
N LEU A 113 11.68 -15.69 7.18
CA LEU A 113 10.93 -16.00 8.41
C LEU A 113 10.42 -17.46 8.46
N GLY A 114 10.62 -18.23 7.39
CA GLY A 114 10.31 -19.67 7.31
C GLY A 114 9.21 -20.03 6.31
N GLY A 115 8.88 -19.12 5.39
CA GLY A 115 8.02 -19.39 4.25
C GLY A 115 6.52 -19.26 4.52
N TRP A 116 5.74 -19.29 3.44
CA TRP A 116 4.31 -19.00 3.43
C TRP A 116 3.46 -19.95 4.28
N VAL A 117 3.69 -21.26 4.15
CA VAL A 117 2.95 -22.28 4.91
C VAL A 117 3.14 -22.10 6.42
N LYS A 118 4.32 -21.68 6.86
CA LYS A 118 4.58 -21.38 8.29
C LYS A 118 3.80 -20.14 8.73
N MET A 119 3.84 -19.06 7.96
CA MET A 119 3.11 -17.83 8.28
C MET A 119 1.60 -18.09 8.40
N CYS A 120 1.03 -18.89 7.50
CA CYS A 120 -0.40 -19.23 7.53
C CYS A 120 -0.82 -20.13 8.70
N ARG A 121 0.13 -20.74 9.43
CA ARG A 121 -0.15 -21.60 10.59
C ARG A 121 -0.05 -20.87 11.92
N LEU A 122 0.46 -19.63 11.92
CA LEU A 122 0.57 -18.83 13.13
C LEU A 122 -0.82 -18.39 13.60
N THR A 123 -0.97 -18.25 14.92
CA THR A 123 -2.18 -17.64 15.50
C THR A 123 -2.13 -16.12 15.40
N GLU A 124 -3.27 -15.43 15.52
CA GLU A 124 -3.35 -13.96 15.52
C GLU A 124 -2.35 -13.32 16.50
N TRP A 125 -2.29 -13.85 17.71
CA TRP A 125 -1.36 -13.37 18.74
C TRP A 125 0.11 -13.55 18.34
N GLN A 126 0.44 -14.65 17.67
CA GLN A 126 1.80 -14.88 17.17
C GLN A 126 2.13 -13.93 16.01
N LEU A 127 1.16 -13.63 15.14
CA LEU A 127 1.30 -12.67 14.06
C LEU A 127 1.53 -11.26 14.62
N GLU A 128 0.73 -10.79 15.57
CA GLU A 128 0.92 -9.48 16.22
C GLU A 128 2.33 -9.32 16.81
N ARG A 129 2.85 -10.37 17.46
CA ARG A 129 4.23 -10.34 18.00
C ARG A 129 5.30 -10.36 16.92
N LEU A 130 5.02 -11.01 15.80
CA LEU A 130 5.94 -11.10 14.67
C LEU A 130 6.03 -9.78 13.89
N GLN A 131 5.02 -8.90 13.99
CA GLN A 131 4.94 -7.65 13.24
C GLN A 131 6.20 -6.79 13.36
N ASN A 132 6.68 -6.52 14.57
CA ASN A 132 7.87 -5.69 14.77
C ASN A 132 9.13 -6.36 14.19
N THR A 133 9.29 -7.66 14.43
CA THR A 133 10.40 -8.45 13.85
C THR A 133 10.36 -8.48 12.33
N PHE A 134 9.17 -8.54 11.73
CA PHE A 134 8.97 -8.46 10.30
C PHE A 134 9.38 -7.09 9.76
N ILE A 135 8.92 -6.00 10.40
CA ILE A 135 9.25 -4.63 9.99
C ILE A 135 10.76 -4.41 10.05
N ASP A 136 11.42 -4.80 11.15
CA ASP A 136 12.87 -4.68 11.30
C ASP A 136 13.62 -5.50 10.24
N SER A 137 13.15 -6.71 9.96
CA SER A 137 13.74 -7.57 8.92
C SER A 137 13.56 -6.98 7.53
N TYR A 138 12.39 -6.41 7.24
CA TYR A 138 12.09 -5.75 5.96
C TYR A 138 12.99 -4.53 5.75
N LEU A 139 13.14 -3.68 6.77
CA LEU A 139 14.02 -2.51 6.71
C LEU A 139 15.49 -2.90 6.49
N SER A 140 15.98 -3.90 7.24
CA SER A 140 17.33 -4.42 7.07
C SER A 140 17.57 -4.98 5.66
N LEU A 141 16.57 -5.65 5.07
CA LEU A 141 16.63 -6.12 3.69
C LEU A 141 16.62 -4.95 2.69
N ALA A 142 15.78 -3.93 2.89
CA ALA A 142 15.73 -2.75 2.03
C ALA A 142 17.08 -2.01 1.99
N GLU A 143 17.81 -1.94 3.10
CA GLU A 143 19.14 -1.34 3.18
C GLU A 143 20.24 -2.19 2.52
N SER A 144 20.14 -3.52 2.67
CA SER A 144 21.20 -4.45 2.24
C SER A 144 21.14 -4.85 0.76
N THR A 145 20.00 -4.65 0.10
CA THR A 145 19.75 -5.29 -1.20
C THR A 145 20.07 -4.35 -2.36
N HIS A 146 21.26 -4.51 -2.97
CA HIS A 146 21.69 -3.78 -4.18
C HIS A 146 21.67 -4.63 -5.47
N SER A 147 21.27 -5.90 -5.43
CA SER A 147 21.35 -6.82 -6.59
C SER A 147 20.14 -7.76 -6.73
N GLU A 148 19.52 -7.74 -7.91
CA GLU A 148 18.61 -8.73 -8.52
C GLU A 148 17.81 -9.64 -7.57
N ILE A 149 16.76 -9.09 -6.95
CA ILE A 149 15.79 -9.90 -6.23
C ILE A 149 14.95 -10.68 -7.25
N LEU A 150 15.21 -11.99 -7.37
CA LEU A 150 14.30 -12.87 -8.10
C LEU A 150 13.02 -13.02 -7.28
N ASN A 151 11.95 -12.38 -7.75
CA ASN A 151 10.63 -12.52 -7.15
C ASN A 151 10.09 -13.93 -7.46
N THR A 152 10.21 -14.83 -6.49
CA THR A 152 9.77 -16.21 -6.60
C THR A 152 8.43 -16.41 -5.91
N PRO A 153 7.49 -17.19 -6.50
CA PRO A 153 6.22 -17.45 -5.85
C PRO A 153 6.43 -18.23 -4.55
N LEU A 154 5.69 -17.86 -3.52
CA LEU A 154 5.71 -18.57 -2.25
C LEU A 154 4.77 -19.77 -2.31
N LEU A 155 5.35 -20.96 -2.23
CA LEU A 155 4.61 -22.20 -2.47
C LEU A 155 3.66 -22.55 -1.30
N GLY A 156 2.41 -22.83 -1.64
CA GLY A 156 1.41 -23.42 -0.74
C GLY A 156 1.65 -24.90 -0.50
N ILE A 157 0.76 -25.54 0.26
CA ILE A 157 0.86 -26.98 0.57
C ILE A 157 0.74 -27.83 -0.70
N ILE A 158 -0.21 -27.51 -1.59
CA ILE A 158 -0.47 -28.28 -2.82
C ILE A 158 0.76 -28.26 -3.72
N ASP A 159 1.29 -27.06 -3.99
CA ASP A 159 2.42 -26.92 -4.90
C ASP A 159 3.73 -27.44 -4.31
N ASN A 160 3.92 -27.39 -2.99
CA ASN A 160 5.03 -28.08 -2.35
C ASN A 160 4.94 -29.61 -2.52
N GLN A 161 3.74 -30.18 -2.41
CA GLN A 161 3.52 -31.61 -2.66
C GLN A 161 3.76 -31.97 -4.13
N ASN A 162 3.21 -31.18 -5.06
CA ASN A 162 3.41 -31.36 -6.50
C ASN A 162 4.89 -31.27 -6.88
N ARG A 163 5.61 -30.29 -6.35
CA ARG A 163 7.05 -30.13 -6.57
C ARG A 163 7.84 -31.34 -6.08
N ASN A 164 7.50 -31.89 -4.92
CA ASN A 164 8.15 -33.10 -4.39
C ASN A 164 7.84 -34.37 -5.22
N GLN A 165 6.74 -34.36 -5.97
CA GLN A 165 6.33 -35.44 -6.87
C GLN A 165 6.71 -35.16 -8.34
N SER A 166 7.49 -34.11 -8.61
CA SER A 166 7.86 -33.66 -9.97
C SER A 166 6.67 -33.35 -10.89
N LEU A 167 5.52 -33.00 -10.30
CA LEU A 167 4.32 -32.56 -11.02
C LEU A 167 4.36 -31.05 -11.29
N PRO A 168 3.66 -30.54 -12.33
CA PRO A 168 3.58 -29.12 -12.63
C PRO A 168 3.02 -28.31 -11.44
N VAL A 169 3.61 -27.14 -11.19
CA VAL A 169 3.17 -26.17 -10.18
C VAL A 169 2.29 -25.12 -10.86
N ASP A 170 1.05 -24.96 -10.41
CA ASP A 170 0.09 -24.00 -10.96
C ASP A 170 -0.12 -22.84 -9.97
N VAL A 171 0.62 -21.75 -10.15
CA VAL A 171 0.60 -20.61 -9.21
C VAL A 171 -0.62 -19.74 -9.47
N MET A 172 -1.69 -19.93 -8.70
CA MET A 172 -3.01 -19.33 -8.99
C MET A 172 -3.47 -18.16 -8.09
N ALA A 173 -2.58 -17.46 -7.37
CA ALA A 173 -2.98 -16.24 -6.66
C ALA A 173 -1.93 -15.13 -6.75
N VAL A 174 -2.13 -14.19 -7.68
CA VAL A 174 -1.44 -12.89 -7.67
C VAL A 174 -2.15 -11.99 -6.67
N VAL A 175 -1.49 -11.67 -5.56
CA VAL A 175 -2.00 -10.71 -4.58
C VAL A 175 -1.50 -9.33 -5.01
N SER A 176 -2.28 -8.64 -5.85
CA SER A 176 -2.00 -7.26 -6.27
C SER A 176 -2.65 -6.23 -5.34
N GLU A 177 -2.01 -5.07 -5.20
CA GLU A 177 -2.39 -3.97 -4.28
C GLU A 177 -3.77 -3.33 -4.55
N GLN A 178 -4.47 -3.69 -5.62
CA GLN A 178 -5.69 -2.97 -6.06
C GLN A 178 -6.95 -3.20 -5.21
N HIS A 179 -6.88 -3.88 -4.07
CA HIS A 179 -8.05 -4.21 -3.26
C HIS A 179 -8.19 -3.45 -1.93
N GLN A 180 -7.20 -2.61 -1.54
CA GLN A 180 -7.34 -1.79 -0.32
C GLN A 180 -8.47 -0.74 -0.42
N CYS A 181 -8.84 -0.29 -1.63
CA CYS A 181 -9.84 0.78 -1.80
C CYS A 181 -11.32 0.30 -1.61
N ARG A 182 -11.59 -1.01 -1.70
CA ARG A 182 -12.97 -1.53 -1.65
C ARG A 182 -13.48 -1.76 -0.22
N ILE A 183 -12.58 -2.01 0.74
CA ILE A 183 -12.94 -2.32 2.14
C ILE A 183 -13.42 -1.06 2.89
N LYS A 184 -12.94 0.14 2.54
CA LYS A 184 -13.45 1.40 3.13
C LYS A 184 -14.83 1.81 2.59
N GLN A 185 -15.16 1.46 1.35
CA GLN A 185 -16.44 1.85 0.73
C GLN A 185 -17.61 0.91 1.07
N GLN A 186 -17.36 -0.38 1.32
CA GLN A 186 -18.42 -1.33 1.67
C GLN A 186 -18.96 -1.18 3.11
N ARG A 187 -18.20 -0.55 4.01
CA ARG A 187 -18.66 -0.30 5.40
C ARG A 187 -19.59 0.91 5.52
N MET A 188 -19.66 1.77 4.50
CA MET A 188 -20.58 2.92 4.43
C MET A 188 -21.84 2.66 3.60
N ALA A 189 -21.95 1.50 2.93
CA ALA A 189 -23.03 1.20 1.99
C ALA A 189 -23.89 0.00 2.41
N LEU A 190 -24.08 -0.22 3.72
CA LEU A 190 -25.19 -1.06 4.20
C LEU A 190 -26.44 -0.19 4.29
N PRO A 191 -27.47 -0.42 3.46
CA PRO A 191 -28.78 0.17 3.72
C PRO A 191 -29.31 -0.44 5.03
N THR A 192 -29.65 0.41 5.97
CA THR A 192 -30.45 0.09 7.15
C THR A 192 -31.85 -0.34 6.69
N ASN A 193 -31.99 -1.59 6.26
CA ASN A 193 -33.28 -2.16 5.91
C ASN A 193 -34.03 -2.55 7.19
N ASN A 194 -34.51 -1.54 7.92
CA ASN A 194 -35.49 -1.70 8.99
C ASN A 194 -36.88 -1.85 8.35
N LYS A 195 -37.23 -3.08 7.96
CA LYS A 195 -38.65 -3.46 7.79
C LYS A 195 -39.07 -4.26 9.02
N PRO A 196 -40.05 -3.78 9.82
CA PRO A 196 -40.58 -4.57 10.91
C PRO A 196 -41.36 -5.77 10.36
N LEU A 197 -41.17 -6.93 11.00
CA LEU A 197 -41.91 -8.17 10.73
C LEU A 197 -43.42 -7.96 10.96
N PRO A 198 -44.30 -8.50 10.11
CA PRO A 198 -45.74 -8.38 10.33
C PRO A 198 -46.18 -9.21 11.54
N PHE A 199 -46.86 -8.54 12.48
CA PHE A 199 -47.54 -9.17 13.61
C PHE A 199 -48.70 -10.02 13.10
N ASN A 200 -48.61 -11.33 13.32
CA ASN A 200 -49.72 -12.24 13.17
C ASN A 200 -50.68 -12.08 14.36
N THR A 201 -51.92 -11.68 14.11
CA THR A 201 -52.99 -11.76 15.11
C THR A 201 -54.12 -12.60 14.53
N ASN A 202 -54.27 -13.80 15.09
CA ASN A 202 -55.45 -14.63 14.96
C ASN A 202 -56.65 -13.92 15.59
N ASN A 203 -57.72 -13.73 14.83
CA ASN A 203 -59.10 -13.97 15.26
C ASN A 203 -60.03 -13.99 14.03
#